data_AF-A0A920I7U3-F1
#
_entry.id   AF-A0A920I7U3-F1
#
_cell.length_a   1.000
_cell.length_b   1.000
_cell.length_c   1.000
_cell.angle_alpha   90.00
_cell.angle_beta   90.00
_cell.angle_gamma   90.00
#
_symmetry.space_group_name_H-M   'P 1'
#
loop_
_entity.id
_entity.type
_entity.pdbx_description
1 polymer ?
#
loop_
_entity_poly.entity_id
_entity_poly.type
_entity_poly.pdbx_seq_one_letter_code
_entity_poly.pdbx_strand_id
1 'polypeptide(L)'
;MAIPEQAKRLTIGEARIINHGENLAILSIGTMLETCKEVITILAKNRGVNATLVDARFAKPLDTKMINKLCTLIRPCLLWKRVHQEGLQHRSFNIL
;
A
#
# COMPACT_ATOMS: atom_id res chain seq x y z
N MET A 1 -12.69 -14.73 16.45
CA MET A 1 -11.44 -14.11 15.97
C MET A 1 -10.29 -14.80 16.68
N ALA A 2 -9.57 -15.71 16.03
CA ALA A 2 -8.45 -16.40 16.68
C ALA A 2 -7.29 -15.41 16.84
N ILE A 3 -6.81 -15.22 18.07
CA ILE A 3 -5.60 -14.46 18.34
C ILE A 3 -4.43 -15.38 17.98
N PRO A 4 -3.50 -14.98 17.11
CA PRO A 4 -2.37 -15.82 16.76
C PRO A 4 -1.55 -16.12 18.03
N GLU A 5 -1.24 -17.39 18.25
CA GLU A 5 -0.50 -17.88 19.43
C GLU A 5 0.89 -17.24 19.57
N GLN A 6 1.43 -16.72 18.46
CA GLN A 6 2.71 -16.02 18.42
C GLN A 6 2.56 -14.64 17.79
N ALA A 7 2.82 -13.61 18.60
CA ALA A 7 2.97 -12.24 18.12
C ALA A 7 4.26 -12.13 17.29
N LYS A 8 4.11 -11.97 15.97
CA LYS A 8 5.26 -11.74 15.08
C LYS A 8 5.81 -10.34 15.34
N ARG A 9 7.06 -10.23 15.79
CA ARG A 9 7.75 -8.93 15.91
C ARG A 9 7.76 -8.25 14.55
N LEU A 10 7.31 -7.00 14.52
CA LEU A 10 7.38 -6.13 13.35
C LEU A 10 8.68 -5.35 13.43
N THR A 11 9.53 -5.48 12.43
CA THR A 11 10.67 -4.58 12.27
C THR A 11 10.13 -3.19 11.94
N ILE A 12 10.48 -2.21 12.76
CA ILE A 12 10.05 -0.81 12.57
C ILE A 12 10.63 -0.30 11.25
N GLY A 13 9.78 0.32 10.44
CA GLY A 13 10.17 0.92 9.16
C GLY A 13 10.35 -0.05 8.01
N GLU A 14 9.96 -1.32 8.18
CA GLU A 14 9.90 -2.27 7.07
C GLU A 14 8.47 -2.38 6.55
N ALA A 15 8.32 -2.42 5.23
CA ALA A 15 7.06 -2.73 4.57
C ALA A 15 6.89 -4.25 4.39
N ARG A 16 5.68 -4.68 4.03
CA ARG A 16 5.36 -6.08 3.73
C ARG A 16 4.70 -6.18 2.35
N ILE A 17 5.22 -7.04 1.49
CA ILE A 17 4.52 -7.40 0.24
C ILE A 17 3.36 -8.32 0.58
N ILE A 18 2.18 -7.98 0.07
CA ILE A 18 0.92 -8.71 0.24
C ILE A 18 0.54 -9.44 -1.04
N ASN A 19 0.84 -8.87 -2.20
CA ASN A 19 0.60 -9.46 -3.51
C ASN A 19 1.75 -9.10 -4.46
N HIS A 20 2.08 -10.00 -5.39
CA HIS A 20 3.06 -9.74 -6.44
C HIS A 20 2.36 -9.50 -7.78
N GLY A 21 2.81 -8.49 -8.52
CA GLY A 21 2.32 -8.17 -9.86
C GLY A 21 3.30 -7.26 -10.60
N GLU A 22 3.27 -7.30 -11.93
CA GLU A 22 4.31 -6.71 -12.77
C GLU A 22 3.91 -5.37 -13.42
N ASN A 23 2.62 -5.04 -13.46
CA ASN A 23 2.16 -3.87 -14.21
C ASN A 23 2.21 -2.58 -13.39
N LEU A 24 1.91 -2.65 -12.08
CA LEU A 24 1.92 -1.49 -11.18
C LEU A 24 2.20 -1.89 -9.73
N ALA A 25 2.62 -0.93 -8.89
CA ALA A 25 2.67 -1.09 -7.44
C ALA A 25 1.56 -0.29 -6.75
N ILE A 26 0.96 -0.85 -5.69
CA ILE A 26 0.09 -0.13 -4.76
C ILE A 26 0.74 -0.15 -3.39
N LEU A 27 1.03 1.02 -2.85
CA LEU A 27 1.43 1.16 -1.46
C LEU A 27 0.22 1.54 -0.60
N SER A 28 -0.10 0.69 0.37
CA SER A 28 -1.18 0.86 1.35
C SER A 28 -0.61 1.24 2.71
N ILE A 29 -1.27 2.17 3.41
CA ILE A 29 -0.93 2.57 4.77
C ILE A 29 -2.20 2.59 5.62
N GLY A 30 -2.18 1.92 6.77
CA GLY A 30 -3.28 1.91 7.73
C GLY A 30 -4.44 1.00 7.31
N THR A 31 -5.68 1.48 7.43
CA THR A 31 -6.90 0.66 7.31
C THR A 31 -7.30 0.33 5.86
N MET A 32 -6.59 0.87 4.87
CA MET A 32 -6.94 0.72 3.45
C MET A 32 -6.53 -0.60 2.81
N LEU A 33 -5.86 -1.48 3.56
CA LEU A 33 -5.29 -2.68 2.97
C LEU A 33 -6.35 -3.55 2.28
N GLU A 34 -7.52 -3.72 2.92
CA GLU A 34 -8.60 -4.52 2.34
C GLU A 34 -9.18 -3.89 1.07
N THR A 35 -9.40 -2.57 1.06
CA THR A 35 -9.82 -1.85 -0.15
C THR A 35 -8.79 -2.00 -1.27
N CYS A 36 -7.49 -1.99 -0.95
CA CYS A 36 -6.46 -2.19 -1.97
C CYS A 36 -6.51 -3.60 -2.56
N LYS A 37 -6.78 -4.64 -1.76
CA LYS A 37 -6.96 -6.02 -2.26
C LYS A 37 -8.15 -6.12 -3.22
N GLU A 38 -9.26 -5.46 -2.91
CA GLU A 38 -10.42 -5.38 -3.80
C GLU A 38 -10.08 -4.68 -5.11
N VAL A 39 -9.41 -3.53 -5.05
CA VAL A 39 -8.97 -2.77 -6.23
C VAL A 39 -8.10 -3.63 -7.15
N ILE A 40 -7.15 -4.40 -6.60
CA ILE A 40 -6.31 -5.30 -7.39
C ILE A 40 -7.13 -6.38 -8.07
N THR A 41 -8.09 -6.95 -7.36
CA THR A 41 -8.99 -7.96 -7.93
C THR A 41 -9.80 -7.39 -9.10
N ILE A 42 -10.30 -6.16 -8.96
CA ILE A 42 -11.05 -5.47 -10.02
C ILE A 42 -10.15 -5.14 -11.21
N LEU A 43 -8.93 -4.65 -10.96
CA LEU A 43 -7.95 -4.32 -12.01
C LEU A 43 -7.55 -5.56 -12.81
N ALA A 44 -7.30 -6.68 -12.13
CA ALA A 44 -6.97 -7.95 -12.77
C ALA A 44 -8.13 -8.44 -13.64
N LYS A 45 -9.37 -8.44 -13.10
CA LYS A 45 -10.55 -8.94 -13.81
C LYS A 45 -10.97 -8.06 -15.00
N ASN A 46 -10.98 -6.75 -14.82
CA ASN A 46 -11.60 -5.85 -15.81
C ASN A 46 -10.60 -5.27 -16.81
N ARG A 47 -9.31 -5.20 -16.44
CA ARG A 47 -8.27 -4.58 -17.26
C ARG A 47 -7.07 -5.49 -17.54
N GLY A 48 -7.02 -6.70 -16.97
CA GLY A 48 -5.87 -7.58 -17.09
C GLY A 48 -4.61 -7.02 -16.42
N VAL A 49 -4.77 -6.11 -15.46
CA VAL A 49 -3.66 -5.41 -14.81
C VAL A 49 -3.36 -6.05 -13.45
N ASN A 50 -2.18 -6.66 -13.34
CA ASN A 50 -1.66 -7.24 -12.11
C ASN A 50 -0.80 -6.25 -11.35
N ALA A 51 -1.08 -6.11 -10.05
CA ALA A 51 -0.45 -5.11 -9.20
C ALA A 51 0.32 -5.76 -8.04
N THR A 52 1.53 -5.28 -7.79
CA THR A 52 2.22 -5.55 -6.52
C THR A 52 1.55 -4.75 -5.41
N LEU A 53 1.03 -5.40 -4.37
CA LEU A 53 0.48 -4.73 -3.18
C LEU A 53 1.53 -4.73 -2.07
N VAL A 54 1.83 -3.56 -1.54
CA VAL A 54 2.73 -3.40 -0.40
C VAL A 54 1.97 -2.71 0.73
N ASP A 55 1.97 -3.32 1.91
CA ASP A 55 1.56 -2.70 3.16
C ASP A 55 2.78 -2.02 3.79
N ALA A 56 2.78 -0.70 3.86
CA ALA A 56 3.91 0.04 4.42
C ALA A 56 4.04 -0.15 5.94
N ARG A 57 2.93 -0.45 6.64
CA ARG A 57 2.79 -0.58 8.10
C ARG A 57 3.14 0.67 8.94
N PHE A 58 4.18 1.41 8.56
CA PHE A 58 4.71 2.58 9.26
C PHE A 58 4.71 3.78 8.32
N ALA A 59 4.08 4.88 8.75
CA ALA A 59 4.24 6.17 8.07
C ALA A 59 5.63 6.78 8.37
N LYS A 60 6.20 6.47 9.54
CA LYS A 60 7.53 6.91 9.95
C LYS A 60 8.20 5.89 10.89
N PRO A 61 9.48 5.54 10.69
CA PRO A 61 10.20 5.72 9.41
C PRO A 61 9.51 4.92 8.30
N LEU A 62 9.53 5.45 7.08
CA LEU A 62 8.97 4.78 5.90
C LEU A 62 10.04 3.87 5.28
N ASP A 63 9.63 2.73 4.72
CA ASP A 63 10.54 1.81 4.02
C ASP A 63 10.96 2.37 2.64
N THR A 64 11.89 3.31 2.67
CA THR A 64 12.42 3.96 1.46
C THR A 64 13.13 2.98 0.52
N LYS A 65 13.75 1.93 1.06
CA LYS A 65 14.42 0.89 0.26
C LYS A 65 13.40 0.12 -0.59
N MET A 66 12.29 -0.29 0.02
CA MET A 66 11.20 -0.93 -0.70
C MET A 66 10.62 0.00 -1.77
N ILE A 67 10.33 1.26 -1.41
CA ILE A 67 9.75 2.23 -2.35
C ILE A 67 10.67 2.44 -3.54
N ASN A 68 11.97 2.67 -3.31
CA ASN A 68 12.95 2.84 -4.39
C ASN A 68 13.02 1.61 -5.30
N LYS A 69 12.95 0.40 -4.72
CA LYS A 69 12.90 -0.85 -5.49
C LYS A 69 11.65 -0.91 -6.37
N LEU A 70 10.48 -0.54 -5.84
CA LEU A 70 9.24 -0.50 -6.62
C LEU A 70 9.34 0.53 -7.75
N CYS A 71 9.80 1.75 -7.48
CA CYS A 71 9.96 2.80 -8.48
C CYS A 71 10.90 2.40 -9.62
N THR A 72 11.89 1.57 -9.33
CA THR A 72 12.85 1.09 -10.35
C THR A 72 12.26 -0.02 -11.23
N LEU A 73 11.38 -0.86 -10.67
CA LEU A 73 10.90 -2.06 -11.35
C LEU A 73 9.56 -1.86 -12.07
N ILE A 74 8.66 -1.07 -11.49
CA ILE A 74 7.26 -0.95 -11.92
C ILE A 74 6.74 0.46 -11.65
N ARG A 75 5.66 0.87 -12.31
CA ARG A 75 5.04 2.18 -12.06
C ARG A 75 4.35 2.19 -10.68
N PRO A 76 4.82 2.96 -9.70
CA PRO A 76 4.25 2.93 -8.36
C PRO A 76 3.08 3.91 -8.25
N CYS A 77 2.03 3.50 -7.55
CA CYS A 77 0.87 4.31 -7.19
C CYS A 77 0.66 4.25 -5.68
N LEU A 78 0.46 5.41 -5.04
CA LEU A 78 0.11 5.48 -3.63
C LEU A 78 -1.41 5.58 -3.46
N LEU A 79 -2.00 4.70 -2.66
CA LEU A 79 -3.40 4.84 -2.26
C LEU A 79 -3.48 5.31 -0.81
N TRP A 80 -3.92 6.55 -0.62
CA TRP A 80 -4.23 7.10 0.70
C TRP A 80 -5.63 7.74 0.69
N LYS A 81 -6.50 7.24 1.55
CA LYS A 81 -7.79 7.82 1.90
C LYS A 81 -7.55 8.84 2.99
N ARG A 82 -7.76 10.10 2.65
CA ARG A 82 -7.95 11.17 3.62
C ARG A 82 -9.22 10.86 4.41
N VAL A 83 -9.07 10.37 5.64
CA VAL A 83 -10.17 10.36 6.62
C VAL A 83 -10.42 11.82 6.96
N HIS A 84 -11.62 12.31 6.68
CA HIS A 84 -12.04 13.64 7.06
C HIS A 84 -12.07 13.69 8.59
N GLN A 85 -11.02 14.21 9.22
CA GLN A 85 -11.21 14.94 10.47
C GLN A 85 -11.73 16.31 10.07
N GLU A 86 -12.81 16.74 10.71
CA GLU A 86 -13.40 18.04 10.45
C GLU A 86 -12.38 19.14 10.70
N GLY A 87 -12.21 20.03 9.71
CA GLY A 87 -11.37 21.22 9.81
C GLY A 87 -9.91 21.04 9.39
N LEU A 88 -9.62 21.07 8.09
CA LEU A 88 -8.56 21.90 7.46
C LEU A 88 -8.42 21.55 5.97
N GLN A 89 -8.25 22.61 5.18
CA GLN A 89 -8.57 22.68 3.76
C GLN A 89 -7.65 21.86 2.84
N HIS A 90 -8.31 21.30 1.81
CA HIS A 90 -7.85 21.09 0.44
C HIS A 90 -6.35 21.32 0.16
N ARG A 91 -5.61 20.22 0.08
CA ARG A 91 -4.59 20.08 -0.96
C ARG A 91 -4.70 18.71 -1.62
N SER A 92 -4.86 18.73 -2.94
CA SER A 92 -4.60 17.59 -3.82
C SER A 92 -3.08 17.49 -3.96
N PHE A 93 -2.51 16.29 -3.93
CA PHE A 93 -1.10 16.13 -4.29
C PHE A 93 -0.87 14.94 -5.19
N ASN A 94 0.03 15.21 -6.14
CA ASN A 94 0.37 14.45 -7.32
C ASN A 94 0.94 13.06 -7.02
N ILE A 95 0.65 12.19 -7.97
CA ILE A 95 1.41 10.99 -8.32
C ILE A 95 2.88 11.40 -8.46
N LEU A 96 3.78 10.77 -7.69
CA LEU A 96 5.23 10.83 -7.94
C LEU A 96 5.57 10.10 -9.24
#